data_AF-A0A7R8X5I1-F1
#
_entry.id   AF-A0A7R8X5I1-F1
#
_cell.length_a   1.000
_cell.length_b   1.000
_cell.length_c   1.000
_cell.angle_alpha   90.00
_cell.angle_beta   90.00
_cell.angle_gamma   90.00
#
_symmetry.space_group_name_H-M   'P 1'
#
loop_
_entity.id
_entity.type
_entity.pdbx_description
1 polymer ?
#
loop_
_entity_poly.entity_id
_entity_poly.type
_entity_poly.pdbx_seq_one_letter_code
_entity_poly.pdbx_strand_id
1 'polypeptide(L)' 'MKRVGEERVCTRCGGYRMLPCTVCNGSKKSVHRSHRSMEFRTLRCMHCDASGLIRCPDCNT' A
#
# COMPACT_ATOMS: atom_id res chain seq x y z
N MET A 1 21.32 7.98 -32.16
CA MET A 1 20.85 6.98 -31.18
C MET A 1 20.23 7.74 -30.01
N LYS A 2 18.90 7.84 -29.96
CA LYS A 2 18.21 8.47 -28.82
C LYS A 2 18.27 7.48 -27.67
N ARG A 3 18.93 7.82 -26.55
CA ARG A 3 18.79 7.02 -25.32
C ARG A 3 17.31 7.08 -24.98
N VAL A 4 16.62 5.94 -25.09
CA VAL A 4 15.30 5.75 -24.48
C VAL A 4 15.47 6.28 -23.06
N GLY A 5 14.67 7.29 -22.70
CA GLY A 5 14.81 8.00 -21.44
C GLY A 5 14.97 6.96 -20.34
N GLU A 6 16.01 7.12 -19.54
CA GLU A 6 16.09 6.49 -18.24
C GLU A 6 14.87 7.02 -17.47
N GLU A 7 13.72 6.38 -17.65
CA GLU A 7 12.59 6.51 -16.73
C GLU A 7 13.20 6.05 -15.43
N ARG A 8 13.63 7.01 -14.60
CA ARG A 8 14.32 6.73 -13.34
C ARG A 8 13.39 5.83 -12.57
N VAL A 9 13.71 4.53 -12.57
CA VAL A 9 12.90 3.54 -11.89
C VAL A 9 12.93 3.93 -10.43
N CYS A 10 11.76 4.25 -9.88
CA CYS A 10 11.65 4.65 -8.50
C CYS A 10 12.21 3.52 -7.63
N THR A 11 13.32 3.77 -6.93
CA THR A 11 14.02 2.74 -6.13
C THR A 11 13.14 2.19 -5.01
N ARG A 12 12.19 2.99 -4.53
CA ARG A 12 11.26 2.59 -3.47
C ARG A 12 10.20 1.61 -3.93
N CYS A 13 9.64 1.79 -5.12
CA CYS A 13 8.59 0.90 -5.65
C CYS A 13 9.05 0.01 -6.80
N GLY A 14 10.32 0.07 -7.22
CA GLY A 14 10.84 -0.73 -8.34
C GLY A 14 10.11 -0.52 -9.67
N GLY A 15 9.38 0.59 -9.84
CA GLY A 15 8.56 0.86 -11.02
C GLY A 15 7.09 0.42 -10.92
N TYR A 16 6.67 -0.24 -9.84
CA TYR A 16 5.28 -0.70 -9.67
C TYR A 16 4.29 0.45 -9.35
N ARG A 17 4.77 1.61 -8.89
CA ARG A 17 3.99 2.81 -8.50
C ARG A 17 2.98 2.61 -7.36
N MET A 18 2.82 1.37 -6.90
CA MET A 18 1.98 0.93 -5.81
C MET A 18 2.84 0.16 -4.81
N LEU A 19 2.55 0.31 -3.52
CA LEU A 19 3.22 -0.37 -2.43
C LEU A 19 2.20 -1.03 -1.51
N PRO A 20 2.55 -2.13 -0.83
CA PRO A 20 1.73 -2.68 0.25
C PRO A 20 1.43 -1.59 1.28
N CYS A 21 0.17 -1.51 1.71
CA CYS A 21 -0.23 -0.58 2.76
C CYS A 21 0.56 -0.84 4.04
N THR A 22 1.21 0.17 4.58
CA THR A 22 2.02 0.05 5.82
C THR A 22 1.17 -0.19 7.08
N VAL A 23 -0.13 0.13 7.04
CA VAL A 23 -1.05 -0.04 8.17
C VAL A 23 -1.60 -1.47 8.29
N CYS A 24 -1.92 -2.10 7.16
CA CYS A 24 -2.46 -3.46 7.14
C CYS A 24 -1.53 -4.49 6.50
N ASN A 25 -0.34 -4.06 6.06
CA ASN A 25 0.66 -4.86 5.37
C ASN A 25 0.10 -5.61 4.13
N GLY A 26 -0.85 -4.98 3.42
CA GLY A 26 -1.56 -5.58 2.28
C GLY A 26 -2.74 -6.49 2.64
N SER A 27 -2.94 -6.84 3.92
CA SER A 27 -4.01 -7.79 4.32
C SER A 27 -5.43 -7.22 4.24
N LYS A 28 -5.56 -5.89 4.10
CA LYS A 28 -6.82 -5.12 4.19
C LYS A 28 -7.56 -5.27 5.53
N LYS A 29 -7.01 -6.03 6.49
CA LYS A 29 -7.56 -6.18 7.84
C LYS A 29 -6.99 -5.06 8.72
N SER A 30 -7.83 -4.37 9.47
CA SER A 30 -7.33 -3.46 10.50
C SER A 30 -6.68 -4.27 11.63
N VAL A 31 -5.51 -3.86 12.08
CA VAL A 31 -4.83 -4.44 13.27
C VAL A 31 -5.47 -3.93 14.57
N HIS A 32 -6.78 -3.69 14.58
CA HIS A 32 -7.47 -3.30 15.80
C HIS A 32 -7.91 -4.57 16.54
N ARG A 33 -7.08 -5.01 17.49
CA ARG A 33 -7.47 -6.01 18.48
C ARG A 33 -8.33 -5.33 19.54
N SER A 34 -9.65 -5.26 19.31
CA SER A 34 -10.59 -4.86 20.36
C SER A 34 -10.65 -5.97 21.41
N HIS A 35 -9.99 -5.76 22.56
CA HIS A 35 -10.03 -6.66 23.72
C HIS A 35 -11.39 -6.61 24.45
N ARG A 36 -12.52 -6.82 23.74
CA ARG A 36 -13.85 -6.84 24.40
C ARG A 36 -15.04 -7.39 23.62
N SER A 37 -14.89 -7.95 22.42
CA SER A 37 -16.07 -8.45 21.70
C SER A 37 -15.71 -9.66 20.85
N MET A 38 -16.33 -10.79 21.17
CA MET A 38 -16.31 -12.06 20.43
C MET A 38 -17.09 -11.96 19.10
N GLU A 39 -17.27 -10.75 18.58
CA GLU A 39 -17.89 -10.43 17.31
C GLU A 39 -16.76 -9.95 16.40
N PHE A 40 -16.25 -10.86 15.57
CA PHE A 40 -15.15 -10.66 14.62
C PHE A 40 -15.53 -9.69 13.49
N ARG A 41 -15.90 -8.45 13.83
CA ARG A 41 -16.00 -7.39 12.83
C ARG A 41 -14.60 -6.85 12.60
N THR A 42 -13.79 -7.60 11.84
CA THR A 42 -12.51 -7.12 11.32
C THR A 42 -12.78 -5.81 10.60
N LEU A 43 -12.48 -4.67 11.24
CA LEU A 43 -12.65 -3.39 10.58
C LEU A 43 -11.76 -3.41 9.33
N ARG A 44 -12.29 -2.93 8.22
CA ARG A 44 -11.54 -2.91 6.97
C ARG A 44 -10.54 -1.76 7.04
N CYS A 45 -9.30 -1.98 6.61
CA CYS A 45 -8.31 -0.90 6.54
C CYS A 45 -8.83 0.20 5.59
N MET A 46 -8.92 1.43 6.07
CA MET A 46 -9.36 2.59 5.28
C MET A 46 -8.18 3.38 4.69
N HIS A 47 -6.95 2.96 4.96
CA HIS A 47 -5.74 3.67 4.52
C HIS A 47 -5.22 3.22 3.14
N CYS A 48 -5.90 2.28 2.49
CA CYS A 48 -5.48 1.68 1.22
C CYS A 48 -6.66 1.32 0.32
N ASP A 49 -6.39 1.09 -0.96
CA ASP A 49 -7.39 0.67 -1.94
C ASP A 49 -7.93 -0.73 -1.63
N ALA A 50 -8.95 -1.18 -2.36
CA ALA A 50 -9.59 -2.49 -2.17
C ALA A 50 -8.62 -3.68 -2.09
N SER A 51 -7.47 -3.58 -2.73
CA SER A 51 -6.39 -4.58 -2.84
C SER A 51 -5.34 -4.50 -1.72
N GLY A 52 -5.44 -3.50 -0.84
CA GLY A 52 -4.48 -3.33 0.24
C GLY A 52 -3.22 -2.55 -0.16
N LEU A 53 -3.24 -1.80 -1.27
CA LEU A 53 -2.11 -1.03 -1.76
C LEU A 53 -2.30 0.47 -1.55
N ILE A 54 -1.18 1.18 -1.47
CA ILE A 54 -1.10 2.64 -1.45
C ILE A 54 -0.24 3.12 -2.61
N ARG A 55 -0.47 4.35 -3.07
CA ARG A 55 0.41 4.98 -4.06
C ARG A 55 1.80 5.15 -3.49
N CYS A 56 2.81 4.89 -4.33
CA CYS A 56 4.18 5.19 -3.96
C CYS A 56 4.30 6.71 -3.76
N PRO A 57 4.69 7.19 -2.56
CA PRO A 57 4.81 8.61 -2.29
C PRO A 57 5.88 9.28 -3.16
N ASP A 58 6.91 8.53 -3.54
CA ASP A 58 8.07 9.02 -4.30
C ASP A 58 7.83 9.02 -5.83
N CYS A 59 6.68 8.52 -6.30
CA CYS A 59 6.32 8.53 -7.74
C CYS A 59 5.49 9.74 -8.15
N ASN A 60 5.11 10.60 -7.20
CA ASN A 60 4.33 11.81 -7.46
C ASN A 60 5.19 13.09 -7.38
N THR A 61 6.50 12.93 -7.22
CA THR A 61 7.54 13.96 -7.28
C THR A 61 8.33 13.79 -8.57
#